data_AF-A0A5M9QNM7-F1
#
_entry.id   AF-A0A5M9QNM7-F1
#
_cell.length_a   1.000
_cell.length_b   1.000
_cell.length_c   1.000
_cell.angle_alpha   90.00
_cell.angle_beta   90.00
_cell.angle_gamma   90.00
#
_symmetry.space_group_name_H-M   'P 1'
#
loop_
_entity.id
_entity.type
_entity.pdbx_description
1 polymer ?
#
loop_
_entity_poly.entity_id
_entity_poly.type
_entity_poly.pdbx_seq_one_letter_code
_entity_poly.pdbx_strand_id
1 'polypeptide(L)'
;MRIYEFFLTLVLGFVLVLAVMNKSVLSYIEQKYHTTPFDPSSPVLYALGTPARALDSVRAWLFPSKEELALSVQEHSLEPEIEQEPEPEIEQVIYPLITQEGRIILEPESTFLFIGDSLMQGVGMTLGRELKKRGFSVIDIAKQSTGLTYVDFFDWGKTLNDAFTKNPHIKVVVIMVGANDPYNMPKIKYASPEWVEVYSARIRAILETANAHNAIVVWYEAPIVKKPSLNAKLVFLNTLYAREVASFKAVFLPSNAALAPEGVYTAYGKTQAGKSVKLRANDGIHFSGDGSRVLGGLLLERLEMVDSSGDSALGEQFDKIENFVKGTDRESANLPQNFQNLQSPTAIPRILEEENQAEIENQAEREKSAPLESNFLDSSFSPSLRDDLSAKQSTTPSNHILLDSSAQVESMDSKDTSAATALESLFMSDND
;
A
#
# COMPACT_ATOMS: atom_id res chain seq x y z
N MET A 1 61.91 9.10 -18.44
CA MET A 1 61.41 8.66 -17.13
C MET A 1 61.15 7.18 -17.21
N ARG A 2 61.85 6.37 -16.42
CA ARG A 2 61.66 4.91 -16.34
C ARG A 2 60.42 4.61 -15.52
N ILE A 3 59.80 3.44 -15.71
CA ILE A 3 58.47 3.18 -15.14
C ILE A 3 58.43 3.22 -13.60
N TYR A 4 59.52 2.80 -12.93
CA TYR A 4 59.66 2.91 -11.48
C TYR A 4 59.78 4.37 -11.00
N GLU A 5 60.37 5.27 -11.80
CA GLU A 5 60.47 6.70 -11.49
C GLU A 5 59.08 7.34 -11.51
N PHE A 6 58.22 6.91 -12.45
CA PHE A 6 56.83 7.35 -12.53
C PHE A 6 56.02 6.94 -11.30
N PHE A 7 56.06 5.66 -10.91
CA PHE A 7 55.36 5.22 -9.70
C PHE A 7 55.93 5.87 -8.42
N LEU A 8 57.24 6.07 -8.33
CA LEU A 8 57.86 6.77 -7.21
C LEU A 8 57.36 8.22 -7.11
N THR A 9 57.34 8.97 -8.22
CA THR A 9 56.82 10.34 -8.24
C THR A 9 55.32 10.40 -7.91
N LEU A 10 54.52 9.44 -8.40
CA LEU A 10 53.09 9.36 -8.09
C LEU A 10 52.84 9.14 -6.59
N VAL A 11 53.55 8.18 -5.98
CA VAL A 11 53.44 7.88 -4.54
C VAL A 11 53.92 9.07 -3.70
N LEU A 12 55.04 9.69 -4.07
CA LEU A 12 55.56 10.87 -3.38
C LEU A 12 54.56 12.04 -3.44
N GLY A 13 53.95 12.27 -4.60
CA GLY A 13 52.90 13.28 -4.78
C GLY A 13 51.65 12.99 -3.94
N PHE A 14 51.20 11.73 -3.90
CA PHE A 14 50.06 11.33 -3.08
C PHE A 14 50.32 11.53 -1.58
N VAL A 15 51.50 11.11 -1.09
CA VAL A 15 51.90 11.34 0.31
C VAL A 15 52.01 12.83 0.63
N LEU A 16 52.53 13.65 -0.30
CA LEU A 16 52.59 15.10 -0.14
C LEU A 16 51.18 15.72 -0.05
N VAL A 17 50.23 15.30 -0.90
CA VAL A 17 48.84 15.75 -0.84
C VAL A 17 48.19 15.38 0.49
N LEU A 18 48.36 14.15 0.98
CA LEU A 18 47.85 13.74 2.30
C LEU A 18 48.49 14.53 3.45
N ALA A 19 49.80 14.84 3.36
CA ALA A 19 50.50 15.63 4.37
C ALA A 19 50.02 17.09 4.39
N VAL A 20 49.73 17.68 3.22
CA VAL A 20 49.24 19.07 3.08
C VAL A 20 47.75 19.18 3.44
N MET A 21 46.92 18.23 3.02
CA MET A 21 45.47 18.18 3.31
C MET A 21 45.12 17.48 4.63
N ASN A 22 46.10 17.37 5.55
CA ASN A 22 45.97 16.52 6.75
C ASN A 22 44.74 16.85 7.63
N LYS A 23 44.35 18.13 7.74
CA LYS A 23 43.15 18.56 8.47
C LYS A 23 41.88 17.91 7.89
N SER A 24 41.68 18.02 6.57
CA SER A 24 40.50 17.47 5.89
C SER A 24 40.45 15.95 5.96
N VAL A 25 41.60 15.28 5.86
CA VAL A 25 41.71 13.82 5.98
C VAL A 25 41.38 13.36 7.41
N LEU A 26 41.90 14.04 8.44
CA LEU A 26 41.61 13.72 9.84
C LEU A 26 40.13 13.94 10.17
N SER A 27 39.54 15.08 9.79
CA SER A 27 38.12 15.35 10.01
C SER A 27 37.20 14.34 9.31
N TYR A 28 37.55 13.88 8.10
CA TYR A 28 36.81 12.81 7.43
C TYR A 28 36.88 11.48 8.19
N ILE A 29 38.06 11.11 8.71
CA ILE A 29 38.24 9.88 9.47
C ILE A 29 37.45 9.94 10.79
N GLU A 30 37.52 11.06 11.50
CA GLU A 30 36.77 11.32 12.73
C GLU A 30 35.24 11.25 12.50
N GLN A 31 34.74 11.90 11.45
CA GLN A 31 33.31 11.89 11.11
C GLN A 31 32.79 10.50 10.72
N LYS A 32 33.57 9.73 9.94
CA LYS A 32 33.11 8.47 9.35
C LYS A 32 33.41 7.23 10.19
N TYR A 33 34.49 7.25 10.97
CA TYR A 33 34.98 6.10 11.73
C TYR A 33 35.08 6.40 13.23
N HIS A 34 34.64 7.57 13.70
CA HIS A 34 34.60 7.99 15.11
C HIS A 34 35.90 7.74 15.87
N THR A 35 37.03 7.92 15.18
CA THR A 35 38.38 7.64 15.68
C THR A 35 39.35 8.73 15.27
N THR A 36 40.28 9.05 16.16
CA THR A 36 41.33 10.07 15.96
C THR A 36 42.70 9.38 15.93
N PRO A 37 43.15 8.85 14.77
CA PRO A 37 44.35 8.00 14.69
C PRO A 37 45.67 8.75 14.94
N PHE A 38 45.65 10.08 14.96
CA PHE A 38 46.80 10.95 15.21
C PHE A 38 46.38 12.13 16.07
N ASP A 39 47.29 12.64 16.90
CA ASP A 39 47.06 13.85 17.70
C ASP A 39 46.91 15.09 16.78
N PRO A 40 45.75 15.76 16.75
CA PRO A 40 45.54 16.96 15.94
C PRO A 40 46.41 18.15 16.39
N SER A 41 46.99 18.08 17.60
CA SER A 41 47.87 19.09 18.20
C SER A 41 49.32 18.98 17.74
N SER A 42 49.67 17.96 16.95
CA SER A 42 51.06 17.69 16.53
C SER A 42 51.70 18.87 15.78
N PRO A 43 52.81 19.45 16.28
CA PRO A 43 53.48 20.58 15.63
C PRO A 43 53.94 20.27 14.20
N VAL A 44 54.25 19.00 13.90
CA VAL A 44 54.68 18.55 12.58
C VAL A 44 53.51 18.51 11.59
N LEU A 45 52.35 18.00 12.00
CA LEU A 45 51.14 18.02 11.17
C LEU A 45 50.61 19.45 11.01
N TYR A 46 50.72 20.28 12.05
CA TYR A 46 50.44 21.71 11.93
C TYR A 46 51.31 22.35 10.85
N ALA A 47 52.64 22.19 10.93
CA ALA A 47 53.60 22.73 9.96
C ALA A 47 53.34 22.24 8.52
N LEU A 48 53.15 20.93 8.31
CA LEU A 48 52.93 20.36 6.97
C LEU A 48 51.64 20.85 6.29
N GLY A 49 50.60 21.14 7.08
CA GLY A 49 49.35 21.72 6.57
C GLY A 49 49.34 23.25 6.45
N THR A 50 50.42 23.95 6.80
CA THR A 50 50.46 25.43 6.67
C THR A 50 50.21 25.95 5.25
N PRO A 51 50.68 25.31 4.14
CA PRO A 51 50.39 25.82 2.80
C PRO A 51 48.91 25.72 2.43
N ALA A 52 48.23 24.64 2.85
CA ALA A 52 46.79 24.50 2.66
C ALA A 52 46.01 25.55 3.46
N ARG A 53 46.38 25.77 4.73
CA ARG A 53 45.73 26.78 5.58
C ARG A 53 45.95 28.21 5.05
N ALA A 54 47.12 28.51 4.47
CA ALA A 54 47.36 29.78 3.79
C ALA A 54 46.47 29.95 2.54
N LEU A 55 46.24 28.87 1.78
CA LEU A 55 45.26 28.86 0.67
C LEU A 55 43.82 28.97 1.17
N ASP A 56 43.46 28.41 2.32
CA ASP A 56 42.15 28.61 2.96
C ASP A 56 41.94 30.10 3.32
N SER A 57 42.96 30.78 3.84
CA SER A 57 42.90 32.23 4.12
C SER A 57 42.72 33.07 2.84
N VAL A 58 43.42 32.72 1.75
CA VAL A 58 43.23 33.39 0.44
C VAL A 58 41.86 33.07 -0.16
N ARG A 59 41.34 31.85 0.06
CA ARG A 59 39.99 31.45 -0.35
C ARG A 59 38.93 32.23 0.39
N ALA A 60 39.05 32.39 1.72
CA ALA A 60 38.13 33.20 2.52
C ALA A 60 38.17 34.68 2.09
N TRP A 61 39.34 35.21 1.73
CA TRP A 61 39.45 36.57 1.20
C TRP A 61 38.81 36.76 -0.18
N LEU A 62 38.92 35.77 -1.07
CA LEU A 62 38.32 35.82 -2.42
C LEU A 62 36.83 35.42 -2.45
N PHE A 63 36.38 34.65 -1.47
CA PHE A 63 35.03 34.09 -1.36
C PHE A 63 34.59 34.08 0.12
N PRO A 64 34.37 35.26 0.74
CA PRO A 64 33.94 35.35 2.14
C PRO A 64 32.59 34.66 2.34
N SER A 65 32.38 34.08 3.52
CA SER A 65 31.10 33.41 3.82
C SER A 65 29.96 34.42 3.92
N LYS A 66 28.71 33.95 3.88
CA LYS A 66 27.54 34.83 4.09
C LYS A 66 27.56 35.50 5.47
N GLU A 67 28.07 34.79 6.49
CA GLU A 67 28.25 35.33 7.84
C GLU A 67 29.36 36.40 7.90
N GLU A 68 30.49 36.22 7.20
CA GLU A 68 31.57 37.22 7.17
C GLU A 68 31.17 38.48 6.40
N LEU A 69 30.41 38.33 5.30
CA LEU A 69 29.80 39.44 4.58
C LEU A 69 28.84 40.23 5.48
N ALA A 70 27.99 39.54 6.26
CA ALA A 70 27.08 40.19 7.20
C ALA A 70 27.81 41.01 8.28
N LEU A 71 28.89 40.46 8.86
CA LEU A 71 29.70 41.16 9.87
C LEU A 71 30.41 42.41 9.32
N SER A 72 30.81 42.41 8.04
CA SER A 72 31.50 43.55 7.42
C SER A 72 30.60 44.77 7.13
N VAL A 73 29.28 44.57 7.05
CA VAL A 73 28.30 45.64 6.77
C VAL A 73 28.02 46.49 8.01
N GLN A 74 28.21 45.94 9.21
CA GLN A 74 27.72 46.52 10.46
C GLN A 74 28.62 47.63 11.05
N GLU A 75 29.80 47.88 10.47
CA GLU A 75 30.75 48.90 10.95
C GLU A 75 30.48 50.33 10.40
N HIS A 76 29.40 50.53 9.62
CA HIS A 76 29.10 51.83 9.00
C HIS A 76 27.63 52.28 8.94
N SER A 77 26.91 52.17 10.07
CA SER A 77 25.63 52.87 10.26
C SER A 77 25.40 53.25 11.73
N LEU A 78 25.82 54.47 12.12
CA LEU A 78 25.36 55.12 13.36
C LEU A 78 24.07 55.91 13.07
N GLU A 79 22.98 55.20 12.85
CA GLU A 79 21.60 55.72 12.93
C GLU A 79 20.81 54.89 13.95
N PRO A 80 19.78 55.46 14.60
CA PRO A 80 19.08 54.78 15.69
C PRO A 80 18.31 53.57 15.17
N GLU A 81 18.79 52.39 15.55
CA GLU A 81 18.22 51.10 15.17
C GLU A 81 16.82 50.95 15.80
N ILE A 82 15.80 51.06 14.95
CA ILE A 82 14.47 50.53 15.25
C ILE A 82 14.63 49.02 15.24
N GLU A 83 14.29 48.34 16.34
CA GLU A 83 14.29 46.87 16.41
C GLU A 83 13.41 46.31 15.28
N GLN A 84 14.04 45.87 14.19
CA GLN A 84 13.38 45.06 13.17
C GLN A 84 13.39 43.62 13.69
N GLU A 85 12.23 43.21 14.19
CA GLU A 85 11.92 41.82 14.51
C GLU A 85 12.29 40.94 13.30
N PRO A 86 13.01 39.82 13.48
CA PRO A 86 13.50 39.02 12.37
C PRO A 86 12.33 38.50 11.54
N GLU A 87 12.30 38.90 10.26
CA GLU A 87 11.28 38.45 9.30
C GLU A 87 11.31 36.90 9.25
N PRO A 88 10.16 36.22 9.49
CA PRO A 88 10.17 34.78 9.70
C PRO A 88 10.64 34.04 8.44
N GLU A 89 11.56 33.08 8.61
CA GLU A 89 11.88 32.13 7.54
C GLU A 89 10.60 31.38 7.16
N ILE A 90 10.06 31.70 5.98
CA ILE A 90 8.85 31.06 5.46
C ILE A 90 9.20 29.63 5.09
N GLU A 91 8.96 28.71 6.04
CA GLU A 91 9.11 27.27 5.84
C GLU A 91 8.20 26.84 4.67
N GLN A 92 8.80 26.38 3.56
CA GLN A 92 8.06 26.03 2.36
C GLN A 92 7.20 24.77 2.61
N VAL A 93 5.90 24.98 2.81
CA VAL A 93 4.93 23.90 3.07
C VAL A 93 4.87 22.95 1.86
N ILE A 94 5.35 21.73 2.03
CA ILE A 94 5.34 20.71 0.97
C ILE A 94 3.98 19.99 0.92
N TYR A 95 3.22 20.28 -0.13
CA TYR A 95 1.93 19.63 -0.39
C TYR A 95 2.06 18.26 -1.09
N PRO A 96 1.18 17.31 -0.74
CA PRO A 96 -0.01 17.48 0.11
C PRO A 96 0.31 17.36 1.61
N LEU A 97 -0.52 17.99 2.44
CA LEU A 97 -0.39 17.99 3.91
C LEU A 97 -1.61 17.31 4.56
N ILE A 98 -1.41 16.67 5.71
CA ILE A 98 -2.48 16.20 6.58
C ILE A 98 -2.51 17.11 7.82
N THR A 99 -3.65 17.70 8.15
CA THR A 99 -3.81 18.53 9.36
C THR A 99 -4.02 17.67 10.61
N GLN A 100 -3.99 18.28 11.81
CA GLN A 100 -4.24 17.55 13.06
C GLN A 100 -5.67 16.97 13.13
N GLU A 101 -6.61 17.59 12.43
CA GLU A 101 -8.01 17.18 12.27
C GLU A 101 -8.20 16.10 11.19
N GLY A 102 -7.12 15.69 10.51
CA GLY A 102 -7.15 14.71 9.41
C GLY A 102 -7.72 15.26 8.10
N ARG A 103 -7.71 16.59 7.90
CA ARG A 103 -7.98 17.22 6.61
C ARG A 103 -6.77 17.05 5.69
N ILE A 104 -6.98 16.96 4.39
CA ILE A 104 -5.95 16.76 3.38
C ILE A 104 -5.89 18.02 2.51
N ILE A 105 -4.84 18.83 2.70
CA ILE A 105 -4.63 20.06 1.94
C ILE A 105 -3.83 19.74 0.67
N LEU A 106 -4.35 20.18 -0.47
CA LEU A 106 -3.86 19.85 -1.81
C LEU A 106 -3.63 21.10 -2.65
N GLU A 107 -2.60 21.07 -3.49
CA GLU A 107 -2.45 22.03 -4.59
C GLU A 107 -3.54 21.78 -5.65
N PRO A 108 -4.00 22.84 -6.35
CA PRO A 108 -4.80 22.69 -7.58
C PRO A 108 -4.14 21.71 -8.57
N GLU A 109 -4.94 21.04 -9.40
CA GLU A 109 -4.47 20.03 -10.38
C GLU A 109 -3.79 18.77 -9.80
N SER A 110 -3.74 18.62 -8.47
CA SER A 110 -3.27 17.39 -7.80
C SER A 110 -3.92 16.13 -8.39
N THR A 111 -3.12 15.11 -8.70
CA THR A 111 -3.62 13.84 -9.26
C THR A 111 -3.85 12.77 -8.20
N PHE A 112 -5.04 12.17 -8.26
CA PHE A 112 -5.45 11.01 -7.49
C PHE A 112 -5.25 9.74 -8.32
N LEU A 113 -4.63 8.72 -7.72
CA LEU A 113 -4.57 7.36 -8.23
C LEU A 113 -5.52 6.46 -7.44
N PHE A 114 -6.42 5.74 -8.11
CA PHE A 114 -7.28 4.73 -7.46
C PHE A 114 -6.72 3.32 -7.71
N ILE A 115 -6.49 2.57 -6.63
CA ILE A 115 -5.99 1.19 -6.64
C ILE A 115 -6.83 0.28 -5.75
N GLY A 116 -6.85 -1.03 -6.05
CA GLY A 116 -7.57 -2.01 -5.27
C GLY A 116 -8.68 -2.71 -6.04
N ASP A 117 -9.60 -3.34 -5.30
CA ASP A 117 -10.47 -4.39 -5.83
C ASP A 117 -11.82 -3.87 -6.36
N SER A 118 -12.83 -4.75 -6.46
CA SER A 118 -14.19 -4.36 -6.88
C SER A 118 -14.87 -3.39 -5.91
N LEU A 119 -14.42 -3.32 -4.65
CA LEU A 119 -14.87 -2.31 -3.70
C LEU A 119 -14.32 -0.93 -4.08
N MET A 120 -13.03 -0.82 -4.47
CA MET A 120 -12.48 0.46 -4.94
C MET A 120 -13.14 0.94 -6.24
N GLN A 121 -13.43 0.03 -7.19
CA GLN A 121 -14.24 0.40 -8.36
C GLN A 121 -15.62 0.94 -7.96
N GLY A 122 -16.21 0.39 -6.89
CA GLY A 122 -17.42 0.91 -6.26
C GLY A 122 -17.27 2.36 -5.77
N VAL A 123 -16.16 2.73 -5.13
CA VAL A 123 -15.85 4.12 -4.74
C VAL A 123 -15.66 5.01 -5.99
N GLY A 124 -14.85 4.53 -6.94
CA GLY A 124 -14.47 5.25 -8.17
C GLY A 124 -15.65 5.68 -9.04
N MET A 125 -16.73 4.87 -9.07
CA MET A 125 -17.98 5.11 -9.81
C MET A 125 -18.56 6.52 -9.67
N THR A 126 -18.36 7.16 -8.52
CA THR A 126 -18.77 8.55 -8.26
C THR A 126 -17.60 9.46 -7.92
N LEU A 127 -16.68 9.02 -7.05
CA LEU A 127 -15.60 9.87 -6.53
C LEU A 127 -14.77 10.50 -7.66
N GLY A 128 -14.40 9.70 -8.68
CA GLY A 128 -13.57 10.18 -9.78
C GLY A 128 -14.21 11.29 -10.62
N ARG A 129 -15.55 11.37 -10.67
CA ARG A 129 -16.27 12.46 -11.33
C ARG A 129 -16.32 13.71 -10.47
N GLU A 130 -16.56 13.56 -9.17
CA GLU A 130 -16.67 14.69 -8.25
C GLU A 130 -15.32 15.37 -7.97
N LEU A 131 -14.20 14.60 -7.95
CA LEU A 131 -12.85 15.16 -7.94
C LEU A 131 -12.55 16.00 -9.18
N LYS A 132 -12.90 15.51 -10.38
CA LYS A 132 -12.72 16.26 -11.65
C LYS A 132 -13.51 17.57 -11.68
N LYS A 133 -14.70 17.62 -11.06
CA LYS A 133 -15.46 18.87 -10.91
C LYS A 133 -14.78 19.90 -9.99
N ARG A 134 -13.88 19.45 -9.10
CA ARG A 134 -13.10 20.30 -8.19
C ARG A 134 -11.72 20.70 -8.75
N GLY A 135 -11.42 20.38 -10.01
CA GLY A 135 -10.12 20.70 -10.62
C GLY A 135 -9.00 19.71 -10.28
N PHE A 136 -9.35 18.47 -9.89
CA PHE A 136 -8.37 17.41 -9.68
C PHE A 136 -8.33 16.41 -10.84
N SER A 137 -7.13 15.93 -11.15
CA SER A 137 -6.94 14.82 -12.09
C SER A 137 -7.11 13.46 -11.40
N VAL A 138 -7.59 12.46 -12.14
CA VAL A 138 -7.86 11.12 -11.59
C VAL A 138 -7.45 10.03 -12.58
N ILE A 139 -6.58 9.14 -12.11
CA ILE A 139 -6.15 7.90 -12.77
C ILE A 139 -6.82 6.75 -12.01
N ASP A 140 -7.81 6.11 -12.61
CA ASP A 140 -8.46 4.92 -12.02
C ASP A 140 -7.94 3.66 -12.69
N ILE A 141 -7.26 2.82 -11.91
CA ILE A 141 -6.75 1.51 -12.34
C ILE A 141 -7.28 0.36 -11.47
N ALA A 142 -8.27 0.62 -10.62
CA ALA A 142 -8.86 -0.39 -9.73
C ALA A 142 -9.40 -1.58 -10.54
N LYS A 143 -9.17 -2.80 -10.06
CA LYS A 143 -9.34 -4.05 -10.83
C LYS A 143 -10.03 -5.14 -10.02
N GLN A 144 -11.15 -5.64 -10.55
CA GLN A 144 -11.94 -6.72 -9.94
C GLN A 144 -11.11 -7.99 -9.69
N SER A 145 -11.54 -8.75 -8.67
CA SER A 145 -10.94 -10.02 -8.27
C SER A 145 -9.45 -9.96 -7.88
N THR A 146 -8.90 -8.77 -7.67
CA THR A 146 -7.54 -8.57 -7.13
C THR A 146 -7.56 -8.39 -5.61
N GLY A 147 -6.39 -8.44 -5.00
CA GLY A 147 -6.17 -8.21 -3.58
C GLY A 147 -4.66 -8.17 -3.30
N LEU A 148 -4.27 -8.10 -2.04
CA LEU A 148 -2.89 -8.20 -1.58
C LEU A 148 -2.43 -9.64 -1.29
N THR A 149 -3.35 -10.61 -1.18
CA THR A 149 -3.03 -12.01 -0.81
C THR A 149 -2.35 -12.81 -1.93
N TYR A 150 -2.73 -12.62 -3.18
CA TYR A 150 -2.27 -13.43 -4.33
C TYR A 150 -1.50 -12.60 -5.37
N VAL A 151 -0.25 -12.23 -5.02
CA VAL A 151 0.61 -11.39 -5.87
C VAL A 151 0.91 -11.99 -7.25
N ASP A 152 0.97 -13.33 -7.37
CA ASP A 152 1.17 -14.03 -8.65
C ASP A 152 -0.01 -13.84 -9.63
N PHE A 153 -1.21 -13.57 -9.12
CA PHE A 153 -2.37 -13.21 -9.94
C PHE A 153 -2.39 -11.70 -10.24
N PHE A 154 -2.12 -10.87 -9.23
CA PHE A 154 -1.98 -9.43 -9.41
C PHE A 154 -1.17 -8.78 -8.29
N ASP A 155 -0.05 -8.15 -8.65
CA ASP A 155 0.82 -7.44 -7.72
C ASP A 155 0.49 -5.94 -7.69
N TRP A 156 -0.19 -5.50 -6.63
CA TRP A 156 -0.48 -4.08 -6.39
C TRP A 156 0.76 -3.25 -6.04
N GLY A 157 1.77 -3.83 -5.39
CA GLY A 157 3.02 -3.13 -5.06
C GLY A 157 3.83 -2.80 -6.31
N LYS A 158 4.00 -3.77 -7.21
CA LYS A 158 4.59 -3.53 -8.54
C LYS A 158 3.75 -2.55 -9.36
N THR A 159 2.43 -2.75 -9.40
CA THR A 159 1.52 -1.90 -10.18
C THR A 159 1.58 -0.43 -9.73
N LEU A 160 1.71 -0.18 -8.42
CA LEU A 160 1.85 1.16 -7.85
C LEU A 160 3.19 1.82 -8.26
N ASN A 161 4.29 1.07 -8.19
CA ASN A 161 5.60 1.54 -8.66
C ASN A 161 5.58 1.88 -10.16
N ASP A 162 4.97 1.03 -10.99
CA ASP A 162 4.77 1.29 -12.43
C ASP A 162 3.89 2.54 -12.66
N ALA A 163 2.91 2.80 -11.80
CA ALA A 163 2.00 3.95 -11.90
C ALA A 163 2.70 5.27 -11.57
N PHE A 164 3.48 5.33 -10.48
CA PHE A 164 4.30 6.50 -10.13
C PHE A 164 5.38 6.77 -11.18
N THR A 165 6.05 5.73 -11.68
CA THR A 165 7.07 5.85 -12.75
C THR A 165 6.51 6.53 -14.00
N LYS A 166 5.25 6.23 -14.36
CA LYS A 166 4.55 6.84 -15.51
C LYS A 166 3.94 8.21 -15.19
N ASN A 167 3.61 8.46 -13.93
CA ASN A 167 2.84 9.63 -13.49
C ASN A 167 3.45 10.21 -12.18
N PRO A 168 4.62 10.87 -12.25
CA PRO A 168 5.32 11.38 -11.06
C PRO A 168 4.58 12.54 -10.34
N HIS A 169 3.44 12.96 -10.88
CA HIS A 169 2.58 14.03 -10.37
C HIS A 169 1.37 13.49 -9.55
N ILE A 170 1.29 12.18 -9.32
CA ILE A 170 0.34 11.59 -8.36
C ILE A 170 0.68 12.12 -6.96
N LYS A 171 -0.30 12.77 -6.32
CA LYS A 171 -0.18 13.29 -4.94
C LYS A 171 -1.01 12.50 -3.93
N VAL A 172 -2.06 11.79 -4.37
CA VAL A 172 -2.91 10.99 -3.49
C VAL A 172 -3.14 9.60 -4.08
N VAL A 173 -2.89 8.56 -3.30
CA VAL A 173 -3.25 7.17 -3.61
C VAL A 173 -4.47 6.80 -2.79
N VAL A 174 -5.59 6.51 -3.43
CA VAL A 174 -6.82 6.05 -2.77
C VAL A 174 -6.94 4.55 -2.97
N ILE A 175 -7.04 3.81 -1.87
CA ILE A 175 -7.10 2.35 -1.87
C ILE A 175 -8.31 1.83 -1.09
N MET A 176 -8.98 0.83 -1.65
CA MET A 176 -9.93 -0.03 -0.94
C MET A 176 -9.74 -1.47 -1.41
N VAL A 177 -9.39 -2.36 -0.49
CA VAL A 177 -9.16 -3.79 -0.73
C VAL A 177 -9.68 -4.61 0.44
N GLY A 178 -10.04 -5.86 0.17
CA GLY A 178 -10.23 -6.88 1.20
C GLY A 178 -11.23 -7.95 0.82
N ALA A 179 -12.08 -7.75 -0.20
CA ALA A 179 -13.12 -8.72 -0.55
C ALA A 179 -12.52 -10.06 -1.02
N ASN A 180 -11.34 -10.02 -1.66
CA ASN A 180 -10.66 -11.18 -2.25
C ASN A 180 -9.46 -11.66 -1.43
N ASP A 181 -9.18 -11.04 -0.27
CA ASP A 181 -7.97 -11.26 0.51
C ASP A 181 -8.02 -12.35 1.59
N PRO A 182 -9.14 -12.66 2.28
CA PRO A 182 -9.07 -13.43 3.50
C PRO A 182 -9.10 -14.95 3.27
N TYR A 183 -8.04 -15.40 2.62
CA TYR A 183 -7.77 -16.78 2.20
C TYR A 183 -6.32 -17.16 2.52
N ASN A 184 -6.04 -18.46 2.50
CA ASN A 184 -4.68 -18.96 2.70
C ASN A 184 -3.77 -18.50 1.55
N MET A 185 -2.55 -18.05 1.88
CA MET A 185 -1.48 -17.99 0.89
C MET A 185 -0.93 -19.41 0.65
N PRO A 186 -0.18 -19.69 -0.42
CA PRO A 186 0.41 -21.00 -0.65
C PRO A 186 1.20 -21.49 0.58
N LYS A 187 0.74 -22.59 1.19
CA LYS A 187 1.26 -23.21 2.44
C LYS A 187 1.07 -22.40 3.74
N ILE A 188 0.57 -21.17 3.71
CA ILE A 188 0.43 -20.30 4.90
C ILE A 188 -1.06 -20.08 5.21
N LYS A 189 -1.52 -20.56 6.38
CA LYS A 189 -2.92 -20.45 6.82
C LYS A 189 -3.31 -18.99 7.05
N TYR A 190 -4.48 -18.58 6.57
CA TYR A 190 -5.08 -17.27 6.83
C TYR A 190 -5.05 -16.92 8.33
N ALA A 191 -4.71 -15.66 8.64
CA ALA A 191 -4.59 -15.12 10.00
C ALA A 191 -3.58 -15.83 10.93
N SER A 192 -2.76 -16.76 10.44
CA SER A 192 -1.58 -17.23 11.18
C SER A 192 -0.53 -16.11 11.32
N PRO A 193 0.39 -16.16 12.30
CA PRO A 193 1.41 -15.13 12.48
C PRO A 193 2.26 -14.87 11.23
N GLU A 194 2.62 -15.92 10.48
CA GLU A 194 3.36 -15.81 9.21
C GLU A 194 2.51 -15.11 8.13
N TRP A 195 1.22 -15.44 8.03
CA TRP A 195 0.30 -14.77 7.10
C TRP A 195 0.16 -13.28 7.44
N VAL A 196 0.05 -12.95 8.73
CA VAL A 196 -0.03 -11.57 9.20
C VAL A 196 1.23 -10.80 8.83
N GLU A 197 2.43 -11.37 9.05
CA GLU A 197 3.68 -10.70 8.69
C GLU A 197 3.74 -10.42 7.18
N VAL A 198 3.52 -11.43 6.35
CA VAL A 198 3.56 -11.30 4.88
C VAL A 198 2.51 -10.31 4.36
N TYR A 199 1.29 -10.34 4.90
CA TYR A 199 0.23 -9.42 4.49
C TYR A 199 0.49 -7.98 4.96
N SER A 200 1.00 -7.81 6.19
CA SER A 200 1.37 -6.50 6.74
C SER A 200 2.54 -5.88 5.97
N ALA A 201 3.55 -6.68 5.58
CA ALA A 201 4.64 -6.21 4.72
C ALA A 201 4.15 -5.71 3.35
N ARG A 202 3.11 -6.32 2.78
CA ARG A 202 2.50 -5.85 1.50
C ARG A 202 1.70 -4.56 1.67
N ILE A 203 0.99 -4.38 2.78
CA ILE A 203 0.36 -3.11 3.15
C ILE A 203 1.45 -2.02 3.28
N ARG A 204 2.52 -2.33 4.02
CA ARG A 204 3.62 -1.41 4.28
C ARG A 204 4.36 -0.99 3.01
N ALA A 205 4.65 -1.93 2.11
CA ALA A 205 5.28 -1.63 0.82
C ALA A 205 4.48 -0.62 -0.04
N ILE A 206 3.14 -0.65 0.03
CA ILE A 206 2.27 0.33 -0.63
C ILE A 206 2.43 1.71 0.02
N LEU A 207 2.42 1.78 1.36
CA LEU A 207 2.59 3.01 2.14
C LEU A 207 3.98 3.63 1.95
N GLU A 208 5.04 2.82 2.01
CA GLU A 208 6.43 3.20 1.76
C GLU A 208 6.63 3.73 0.34
N THR A 209 6.09 3.04 -0.68
CA THR A 209 6.17 3.49 -2.09
C THR A 209 5.53 4.87 -2.25
N ALA A 210 4.31 5.08 -1.73
CA ALA A 210 3.64 6.37 -1.83
C ALA A 210 4.39 7.48 -1.08
N ASN A 211 4.87 7.20 0.14
CA ASN A 211 5.63 8.15 0.95
C ASN A 211 6.95 8.55 0.28
N ALA A 212 7.66 7.61 -0.35
CA ALA A 212 8.88 7.88 -1.12
C ALA A 212 8.64 8.79 -2.35
N HIS A 213 7.41 8.82 -2.87
CA HIS A 213 6.97 9.74 -3.93
C HIS A 213 6.29 11.01 -3.41
N ASN A 214 6.35 11.30 -2.10
CA ASN A 214 5.68 12.42 -1.44
C ASN A 214 4.15 12.43 -1.63
N ALA A 215 3.53 11.26 -1.81
CA ALA A 215 2.09 11.10 -1.95
C ALA A 215 1.46 10.60 -0.64
N ILE A 216 0.26 11.08 -0.33
CA ILE A 216 -0.55 10.58 0.79
C ILE A 216 -1.33 9.35 0.36
N VAL A 217 -1.42 8.34 1.24
CA VAL A 217 -2.35 7.22 1.06
C VAL A 217 -3.64 7.47 1.83
N VAL A 218 -4.78 7.37 1.15
CA VAL A 218 -6.11 7.30 1.75
C VAL A 218 -6.58 5.85 1.68
N TRP A 219 -6.50 5.14 2.80
CA TRP A 219 -6.91 3.75 2.91
C TRP A 219 -8.33 3.67 3.45
N TYR A 220 -9.30 3.34 2.61
CA TYR A 220 -10.66 3.07 3.05
C TYR A 220 -10.73 1.77 3.85
N GLU A 221 -11.39 1.84 5.00
CA GLU A 221 -11.86 0.67 5.73
C GLU A 221 -12.73 -0.21 4.81
N ALA A 222 -12.48 -1.53 4.77
CA ALA A 222 -13.38 -2.47 4.11
C ALA A 222 -14.68 -2.54 4.94
N PRO A 223 -15.83 -2.06 4.43
CA PRO A 223 -17.00 -1.87 5.27
C PRO A 223 -17.69 -3.19 5.61
N ILE A 224 -18.53 -3.16 6.63
CA ILE A 224 -19.30 -4.31 7.09
C ILE A 224 -20.18 -4.88 5.96
N VAL A 225 -20.15 -6.20 5.82
CA VAL A 225 -20.82 -6.97 4.76
C VAL A 225 -21.86 -7.92 5.32
N LYS A 226 -22.83 -8.30 4.49
CA LYS A 226 -24.00 -9.08 4.92
C LYS A 226 -23.67 -10.48 5.47
N LYS A 227 -22.60 -11.13 5.00
CA LYS A 227 -22.24 -12.51 5.37
C LYS A 227 -21.34 -12.51 6.61
N PRO A 228 -21.76 -13.04 7.77
CA PRO A 228 -20.99 -12.96 9.02
C PRO A 228 -19.55 -13.47 8.93
N SER A 229 -19.32 -14.62 8.29
CA SER A 229 -17.97 -15.20 8.19
C SER A 229 -17.04 -14.44 7.23
N LEU A 230 -17.56 -13.70 6.25
CA LEU A 230 -16.74 -12.74 5.49
C LEU A 230 -16.53 -11.45 6.30
N ASN A 231 -17.54 -11.02 7.06
CA ASN A 231 -17.47 -9.82 7.88
C ASN A 231 -16.38 -9.94 8.98
N ALA A 232 -16.36 -11.03 9.74
CA ALA A 232 -15.33 -11.29 10.76
C ALA A 232 -13.90 -11.23 10.16
N LYS A 233 -13.75 -11.78 8.95
CA LYS A 233 -12.51 -11.72 8.18
C LYS A 233 -12.12 -10.28 7.79
N LEU A 234 -13.04 -9.49 7.25
CA LEU A 234 -12.79 -8.09 6.89
C LEU A 234 -12.47 -7.22 8.11
N VAL A 235 -13.16 -7.44 9.23
CA VAL A 235 -12.87 -6.77 10.52
C VAL A 235 -11.42 -7.05 10.94
N PHE A 236 -10.95 -8.29 10.84
CA PHE A 236 -9.55 -8.63 11.10
C PHE A 236 -8.58 -7.88 10.15
N LEU A 237 -8.84 -7.86 8.84
CA LEU A 237 -8.00 -7.13 7.88
C LEU A 237 -7.95 -5.62 8.19
N ASN A 238 -9.07 -5.01 8.57
CA ASN A 238 -9.12 -3.61 8.98
C ASN A 238 -8.22 -3.29 10.18
N THR A 239 -8.00 -4.25 11.11
CA THR A 239 -7.02 -4.03 12.20
C THR A 239 -5.58 -3.91 11.68
N LEU A 240 -5.22 -4.66 10.64
CA LEU A 240 -3.91 -4.59 10.00
C LEU A 240 -3.76 -3.30 9.20
N TYR A 241 -4.77 -2.93 8.42
CA TYR A 241 -4.79 -1.67 7.67
C TYR A 241 -4.62 -0.46 8.61
N ALA A 242 -5.43 -0.36 9.67
CA ALA A 242 -5.36 0.75 10.62
C ALA A 242 -4.00 0.82 11.33
N ARG A 243 -3.43 -0.34 11.72
CA ARG A 243 -2.13 -0.42 12.38
C ARG A 243 -0.98 0.07 11.50
N GLU A 244 -0.87 -0.45 10.26
CA GLU A 244 0.22 -0.01 9.39
C GLU A 244 0.01 1.45 8.95
N VAL A 245 -1.20 1.86 8.56
CA VAL A 245 -1.51 3.25 8.13
C VAL A 245 -1.15 4.28 9.19
N ALA A 246 -1.38 3.99 10.47
CA ALA A 246 -1.05 4.90 11.58
C ALA A 246 0.46 5.20 11.72
N SER A 247 1.34 4.47 11.03
CA SER A 247 2.80 4.66 11.06
C SER A 247 3.32 5.54 9.91
N PHE A 248 2.45 6.05 9.03
CA PHE A 248 2.81 6.77 7.81
C PHE A 248 2.03 8.08 7.65
N LYS A 249 2.46 8.92 6.69
CA LYS A 249 1.72 10.11 6.23
C LYS A 249 0.49 9.69 5.39
N ALA A 250 -0.47 9.05 6.07
CA ALA A 250 -1.62 8.40 5.47
C ALA A 250 -2.89 8.54 6.35
N VAL A 251 -4.05 8.34 5.75
CA VAL A 251 -5.36 8.45 6.40
C VAL A 251 -6.10 7.12 6.31
N PHE A 252 -6.47 6.55 7.46
CA PHE A 252 -7.42 5.44 7.51
C PHE A 252 -8.85 6.03 7.54
N LEU A 253 -9.65 5.70 6.51
CA LEU A 253 -10.92 6.36 6.24
C LEU A 253 -12.09 5.44 6.62
N PRO A 254 -12.83 5.71 7.72
CA PRO A 254 -13.86 4.82 8.23
C PRO A 254 -15.14 4.81 7.37
N SER A 255 -15.23 3.85 6.46
CA SER A 255 -16.40 3.58 5.61
C SER A 255 -17.66 3.24 6.41
N ASN A 256 -17.51 2.58 7.56
CA ASN A 256 -18.66 2.11 8.36
C ASN A 256 -19.45 3.26 8.98
N ALA A 257 -18.83 4.41 9.23
CA ALA A 257 -19.51 5.62 9.71
C ALA A 257 -20.73 6.03 8.84
N ALA A 258 -20.71 5.68 7.55
CA ALA A 258 -21.81 6.00 6.63
C ALA A 258 -22.53 4.77 6.03
N LEU A 259 -21.94 3.58 6.12
CA LEU A 259 -22.47 2.36 5.50
C LEU A 259 -22.94 1.28 6.47
N ALA A 260 -22.54 1.38 7.74
CA ALA A 260 -22.94 0.52 8.83
C ALA A 260 -23.09 1.39 10.11
N PRO A 261 -24.00 2.38 10.10
CA PRO A 261 -24.33 3.10 11.33
C PRO A 261 -24.71 2.11 12.42
N GLU A 262 -24.40 2.44 13.68
CA GLU A 262 -24.56 1.53 14.84
C GLU A 262 -23.69 0.26 14.78
N GLY A 263 -22.76 0.15 13.81
CA GLY A 263 -21.86 -1.01 13.67
C GLY A 263 -22.54 -2.25 13.08
N VAL A 264 -23.69 -2.10 12.44
CA VAL A 264 -24.49 -3.22 11.89
C VAL A 264 -24.64 -3.09 10.37
N TYR A 265 -24.60 -4.22 9.66
CA TYR A 265 -24.86 -4.26 8.22
C TYR A 265 -26.24 -3.67 7.89
N THR A 266 -26.27 -2.70 6.97
CA THR A 266 -27.52 -2.27 6.33
C THR A 266 -27.40 -2.22 4.81
N ALA A 267 -28.49 -2.59 4.12
CA ALA A 267 -28.62 -2.39 2.69
C ALA A 267 -29.12 -0.99 2.31
N TYR A 268 -29.61 -0.21 3.29
CA TYR A 268 -30.28 1.08 3.09
C TYR A 268 -29.82 2.13 4.12
N GLY A 269 -29.71 3.38 3.68
CA GLY A 269 -29.44 4.54 4.54
C GLY A 269 -30.52 5.60 4.40
N LYS A 270 -30.38 6.68 5.17
CA LYS A 270 -31.24 7.86 5.09
C LYS A 270 -30.45 9.03 4.51
N THR A 271 -31.05 9.79 3.60
CA THR A 271 -30.52 11.10 3.22
C THR A 271 -30.80 12.13 4.31
N GLN A 272 -30.19 13.32 4.24
CA GLN A 272 -30.50 14.46 5.12
C GLN A 272 -32.00 14.82 5.12
N ALA A 273 -32.71 14.60 4.00
CA ALA A 273 -34.15 14.78 3.88
C ALA A 273 -34.99 13.57 4.39
N GLY A 274 -34.40 12.65 5.14
CA GLY A 274 -35.05 11.46 5.71
C GLY A 274 -35.44 10.36 4.69
N LYS A 275 -35.15 10.56 3.40
CA LYS A 275 -35.50 9.59 2.34
C LYS A 275 -34.65 8.33 2.46
N SER A 276 -35.30 7.16 2.40
CA SER A 276 -34.58 5.88 2.32
C SER A 276 -33.92 5.72 0.94
N VAL A 277 -32.62 5.43 0.93
CA VAL A 277 -31.82 5.14 -0.28
C VAL A 277 -31.09 3.83 -0.10
N LYS A 278 -30.96 3.05 -1.18
CA LYS A 278 -30.25 1.77 -1.16
C LYS A 278 -28.75 2.06 -1.20
N LEU A 279 -27.96 1.51 -0.29
CA LEU A 279 -26.49 1.70 -0.23
C LEU A 279 -25.69 0.50 -0.74
N ARG A 280 -26.23 -0.71 -0.61
CA ARG A 280 -25.58 -1.97 -1.03
C ARG A 280 -26.22 -2.56 -2.29
N ALA A 281 -25.43 -3.31 -3.05
CA ALA A 281 -25.93 -4.24 -4.05
C ALA A 281 -26.65 -5.44 -3.40
N ASN A 282 -27.27 -6.31 -4.20
CA ASN A 282 -28.06 -7.44 -3.69
C ASN A 282 -27.21 -8.52 -2.98
N ASP A 283 -25.91 -8.62 -3.33
CA ASP A 283 -24.95 -9.51 -2.69
C ASP A 283 -24.61 -9.11 -1.24
N GLY A 284 -24.82 -7.85 -0.87
CA GLY A 284 -24.46 -7.31 0.43
C GLY A 284 -22.96 -7.11 0.65
N ILE A 285 -22.18 -7.04 -0.44
CA ILE A 285 -20.75 -6.75 -0.49
C ILE A 285 -20.53 -5.44 -1.27
N HIS A 286 -21.01 -5.37 -2.51
CA HIS A 286 -20.80 -4.21 -3.39
C HIS A 286 -21.76 -3.06 -3.08
N PHE A 287 -21.51 -1.90 -3.70
CA PHE A 287 -22.25 -0.67 -3.46
C PHE A 287 -23.27 -0.39 -4.56
N SER A 288 -24.35 0.31 -4.21
CA SER A 288 -25.19 0.99 -5.21
C SER A 288 -24.53 2.31 -5.62
N GLY A 289 -25.03 2.96 -6.69
CA GLY A 289 -24.57 4.31 -7.04
C GLY A 289 -24.81 5.38 -5.96
N ASP A 290 -25.77 5.17 -5.04
CA ASP A 290 -25.95 6.05 -3.87
C ASP A 290 -24.95 5.72 -2.76
N GLY A 291 -24.63 4.44 -2.52
CA GLY A 291 -23.59 4.00 -1.60
C GLY A 291 -22.19 4.45 -2.04
N SER A 292 -21.89 4.36 -3.33
CA SER A 292 -20.71 4.96 -3.95
C SER A 292 -20.62 6.46 -3.68
N ARG A 293 -21.72 7.20 -3.85
CA ARG A 293 -21.75 8.65 -3.61
C ARG A 293 -21.47 9.00 -2.17
N VAL A 294 -22.03 8.24 -1.23
CA VAL A 294 -21.79 8.38 0.21
C VAL A 294 -20.32 8.10 0.55
N LEU A 295 -19.74 7.02 0.03
CA LEU A 295 -18.31 6.71 0.19
C LEU A 295 -17.40 7.81 -0.37
N GLY A 296 -17.71 8.33 -1.56
CA GLY A 296 -16.98 9.45 -2.15
C GLY A 296 -17.06 10.72 -1.29
N GLY A 297 -18.23 10.98 -0.69
CA GLY A 297 -18.45 12.07 0.25
C GLY A 297 -17.46 12.08 1.42
N LEU A 298 -17.21 10.92 2.04
CA LEU A 298 -16.30 10.79 3.18
C LEU A 298 -14.87 11.28 2.91
N LEU A 299 -14.38 11.15 1.68
CA LEU A 299 -13.09 11.72 1.28
C LEU A 299 -13.24 13.18 0.87
N LEU A 300 -14.26 13.53 0.07
CA LEU A 300 -14.50 14.91 -0.39
C LEU A 300 -14.74 15.91 0.75
N GLU A 301 -15.23 15.44 1.91
CA GLU A 301 -15.39 16.18 3.16
C GLU A 301 -14.08 16.36 3.94
N ARG A 302 -13.00 15.66 3.57
CA ARG A 302 -11.66 15.84 4.13
C ARG A 302 -10.73 16.68 3.25
N LEU A 303 -11.08 16.92 1.99
CA LEU A 303 -10.22 17.64 1.05
C LEU A 303 -10.36 19.16 1.19
N GLU A 304 -9.21 19.83 1.25
CA GLU A 304 -9.05 21.28 1.14
C GLU A 304 -8.10 21.59 -0.01
N MET A 305 -8.30 22.75 -0.63
CA MET A 305 -7.37 23.28 -1.64
C MET A 305 -6.63 24.47 -1.05
N VAL A 306 -5.37 24.63 -1.42
CA VAL A 306 -4.61 25.84 -1.12
C VAL A 306 -5.22 27.00 -1.91
N ASP A 307 -5.67 28.05 -1.21
CA ASP A 307 -6.14 29.28 -1.84
C ASP A 307 -4.95 30.07 -2.42
N SER A 308 -5.19 30.72 -3.57
CA SER A 308 -4.16 31.33 -4.41
C SER A 308 -3.42 32.53 -3.79
N SER A 309 -3.77 32.93 -2.56
CA SER A 309 -3.12 34.02 -1.82
C SER A 309 -1.86 33.60 -1.07
N GLY A 310 -1.64 32.30 -0.82
CA GLY A 310 -0.52 31.81 -0.02
C GLY A 310 -0.66 32.05 1.49
N ASP A 311 -1.67 32.81 1.92
CA ASP A 311 -2.06 32.92 3.32
C ASP A 311 -2.60 31.58 3.83
N SER A 312 -1.75 30.87 4.56
CA SER A 312 -2.18 29.77 5.40
C SER A 312 -3.12 30.32 6.48
N ALA A 313 -4.36 29.84 6.54
CA ALA A 313 -5.34 30.16 7.58
C ALA A 313 -5.00 29.51 8.94
N LEU A 314 -3.72 29.54 9.31
CA LEU A 314 -3.17 29.14 10.61
C LEU A 314 -2.67 30.35 11.43
N GLY A 315 -2.93 31.57 10.96
CA GLY A 315 -2.97 32.80 11.77
C GLY A 315 -4.41 33.22 12.04
N GLU A 316 -4.74 33.48 13.30
CA GLU A 316 -6.01 34.07 13.77
C GLU A 316 -7.34 33.32 13.49
N GLN A 317 -7.63 32.22 14.22
CA GLN A 317 -9.00 32.03 14.73
C GLN A 317 -9.15 31.16 16.01
N PHE A 318 -8.57 31.60 17.12
CA PHE A 318 -9.11 31.25 18.44
C PHE A 318 -10.15 32.29 18.90
N ASP A 319 -11.33 32.28 18.27
CA ASP A 319 -12.58 32.65 18.95
C ASP A 319 -13.83 32.33 18.11
N LYS A 320 -14.88 31.86 18.80
CA LYS A 320 -16.23 31.48 18.30
C LYS A 320 -16.34 30.19 17.46
N ILE A 321 -16.47 29.07 18.17
CA ILE A 321 -17.42 28.02 17.78
C ILE A 321 -18.48 27.90 18.88
N GLU A 322 -19.56 28.65 18.76
CA GLU A 322 -20.85 28.30 19.38
C GLU A 322 -21.83 27.84 18.31
N ASN A 323 -22.64 26.84 18.66
CA ASN A 323 -23.83 26.35 17.93
C ASN A 323 -23.63 25.44 16.69
N PHE A 324 -23.17 24.20 16.90
CA PHE A 324 -23.74 23.06 16.15
C PHE A 324 -23.69 21.69 16.86
N VAL A 325 -24.35 21.53 18.01
CA VAL A 325 -24.99 20.25 18.40
C VAL A 325 -26.23 20.53 19.25
N LYS A 326 -27.40 20.11 18.78
CA LYS A 326 -28.55 19.82 19.66
C LYS A 326 -29.48 18.81 18.99
N GLY A 327 -29.59 17.61 19.55
CA GLY A 327 -30.51 16.58 19.07
C GLY A 327 -29.95 15.17 18.89
N THR A 328 -29.24 14.63 19.88
CA THR A 328 -29.42 13.27 20.42
C THR A 328 -28.64 13.15 21.73
N ASP A 329 -29.09 12.26 22.62
CA ASP A 329 -28.76 12.33 24.05
C ASP A 329 -27.40 11.70 24.41
N ARG A 330 -26.72 12.30 25.39
CA ARG A 330 -25.38 11.87 25.84
C ARG A 330 -25.48 10.74 26.86
N GLU A 331 -25.37 9.49 26.42
CA GLU A 331 -24.86 8.41 27.27
C GLU A 331 -24.09 7.37 26.44
N SER A 332 -23.08 6.73 27.06
CA SER A 332 -22.19 5.70 26.45
C SER A 332 -21.28 6.12 25.28
N ALA A 333 -20.29 6.97 25.56
CA ALA A 333 -19.07 7.08 24.74
C ALA A 333 -17.79 7.14 25.62
N ASN A 334 -17.63 6.19 26.54
CA ASN A 334 -16.38 5.99 27.29
C ASN A 334 -15.57 4.86 26.64
N LEU A 335 -14.61 5.21 25.79
CA LEU A 335 -13.45 4.34 25.57
C LEU A 335 -12.45 4.59 26.72
N PRO A 336 -11.95 3.54 27.41
CA PRO A 336 -10.96 3.72 28.45
C PRO A 336 -9.60 4.10 27.86
N GLN A 337 -9.02 5.21 28.34
CA GLN A 337 -7.60 5.46 28.16
C GLN A 337 -6.79 4.50 29.02
N ASN A 338 -6.22 3.45 28.42
CA ASN A 338 -4.97 2.86 28.92
C ASN A 338 -4.21 2.06 27.84
N PHE A 339 -3.41 2.74 27.02
CA PHE A 339 -2.49 2.09 26.07
C PHE A 339 -1.16 1.70 26.75
N GLN A 340 -1.23 0.88 27.80
CA GLN A 340 -0.06 0.29 28.46
C GLN A 340 -0.28 -1.18 28.90
N ASN A 341 -0.67 -2.05 27.96
CA ASN A 341 -0.14 -3.43 27.88
C ASN A 341 -0.67 -4.18 26.64
N LEU A 342 0.08 -4.14 25.54
CA LEU A 342 -0.12 -5.03 24.38
C LEU A 342 1.22 -5.55 23.84
N GLN A 343 2.14 -5.89 24.76
CA GLN A 343 3.30 -6.75 24.48
C GLN A 343 3.06 -8.15 25.06
N SER A 344 2.32 -8.98 24.33
CA SER A 344 2.16 -10.42 24.59
C SER A 344 1.69 -11.11 23.31
N PRO A 345 2.53 -11.92 22.63
CA PRO A 345 2.21 -12.47 21.29
C PRO A 345 1.09 -13.51 21.24
N THR A 346 0.50 -13.89 22.38
CA THR A 346 -0.20 -15.18 22.54
C THR A 346 -1.74 -15.10 22.56
N ALA A 347 -2.33 -13.91 22.42
CA ALA A 347 -3.79 -13.73 22.51
C ALA A 347 -4.56 -14.00 21.20
N ILE A 348 -3.87 -14.08 20.05
CA ILE A 348 -4.46 -14.23 18.71
C ILE A 348 -4.29 -15.67 18.19
N PRO A 349 -4.86 -16.68 18.88
CA PRO A 349 -5.48 -17.79 18.12
C PRO A 349 -6.86 -18.23 18.61
N ARG A 350 -7.22 -17.99 19.89
CA ARG A 350 -8.34 -18.72 20.55
C ARG A 350 -9.71 -18.55 19.87
N ILE A 351 -10.00 -17.37 19.33
CA ILE A 351 -11.29 -17.07 18.67
C ILE A 351 -11.49 -17.89 17.37
N LEU A 352 -10.40 -18.23 16.66
CA LEU A 352 -10.46 -19.02 15.42
C LEU A 352 -10.43 -20.54 15.66
N GLU A 353 -10.08 -20.99 16.86
CA GLU A 353 -10.11 -22.41 17.22
C GLU A 353 -11.53 -22.84 17.63
N GLU A 354 -12.25 -21.99 18.38
CA GLU A 354 -13.61 -22.29 18.86
C GLU A 354 -14.63 -22.44 17.70
N GLU A 355 -14.58 -21.60 16.65
CA GLU A 355 -15.45 -21.76 15.46
C GLU A 355 -15.12 -23.04 14.66
N ASN A 356 -13.84 -23.38 14.53
CA ASN A 356 -13.38 -24.51 13.74
C ASN A 356 -13.70 -25.86 14.43
N GLN A 357 -13.80 -25.87 15.77
CA GLN A 357 -14.27 -27.02 16.55
C GLN A 357 -15.78 -27.27 16.32
N ALA A 358 -16.60 -26.22 16.31
CA ALA A 358 -18.05 -26.29 16.11
C ALA A 358 -18.44 -26.74 14.68
N GLU A 359 -17.62 -26.44 13.67
CA GLU A 359 -17.86 -26.89 12.28
C GLU A 359 -17.59 -28.41 12.12
N ILE A 360 -16.64 -28.97 12.88
CA ILE A 360 -16.33 -30.42 12.92
C ILE A 360 -17.45 -31.21 13.62
N GLU A 361 -17.97 -30.72 14.74
CA GLU A 361 -19.06 -31.40 15.47
C GLU A 361 -20.34 -31.48 14.62
N ASN A 362 -20.68 -30.42 13.90
CA ASN A 362 -21.83 -30.41 12.97
C ASN A 362 -21.69 -31.38 11.77
N GLN A 363 -20.46 -31.67 11.31
CA GLN A 363 -20.23 -32.72 10.30
C GLN A 363 -20.41 -34.12 10.90
N ALA A 364 -19.87 -34.36 12.10
CA ALA A 364 -19.96 -35.66 12.78
C ALA A 364 -21.39 -36.06 13.18
N GLU A 365 -22.30 -35.10 13.40
CA GLU A 365 -23.72 -35.39 13.63
C GLU A 365 -24.48 -35.73 12.33
N ARG A 366 -24.15 -35.10 11.20
CA ARG A 366 -24.80 -35.40 9.90
C ARG A 366 -24.53 -36.80 9.38
N GLU A 367 -23.37 -37.38 9.68
CA GLU A 367 -23.03 -38.75 9.27
C GLU A 367 -23.73 -39.83 10.12
N LYS A 368 -24.33 -39.45 11.27
CA LYS A 368 -25.07 -40.39 12.15
C LYS A 368 -26.57 -40.51 11.83
N SER A 369 -27.10 -39.71 10.89
CA SER A 369 -28.54 -39.59 10.64
C SER A 369 -28.98 -39.92 9.20
N ALA A 370 -28.40 -40.96 8.59
CA ALA A 370 -28.84 -41.50 7.30
C ALA A 370 -29.56 -42.86 7.47
N PRO A 371 -30.83 -43.01 7.07
CA PRO A 371 -31.53 -44.30 7.12
C PRO A 371 -31.15 -45.20 5.95
N LEU A 372 -31.04 -46.50 6.24
CA LEU A 372 -30.91 -47.57 5.24
C LEU A 372 -32.25 -47.82 4.55
N GLU A 373 -32.30 -47.75 3.21
CA GLU A 373 -33.42 -48.29 2.43
C GLU A 373 -33.07 -49.71 1.90
N SER A 374 -34.03 -50.62 2.05
CA SER A 374 -33.95 -52.01 1.59
C SER A 374 -35.10 -52.34 0.64
N ASN A 375 -34.78 -53.05 -0.45
CA ASN A 375 -35.70 -53.46 -1.51
C ASN A 375 -37.01 -54.09 -1.02
N PHE A 376 -38.13 -53.76 -1.69
CA PHE A 376 -39.24 -54.70 -1.92
C PHE A 376 -39.90 -54.46 -3.29
N LEU A 377 -40.23 -55.55 -3.98
CA LEU A 377 -40.99 -55.60 -5.23
C LEU A 377 -42.47 -55.91 -4.91
N ASP A 378 -43.42 -55.34 -5.64
CA ASP A 378 -44.39 -56.11 -6.45
C ASP A 378 -45.10 -55.21 -7.50
N SER A 379 -46.00 -55.81 -8.27
CA SER A 379 -46.42 -55.48 -9.63
C SER A 379 -47.91 -55.13 -9.74
N SER A 380 -48.30 -54.45 -10.83
CA SER A 380 -49.62 -54.69 -11.49
C SER A 380 -49.77 -53.99 -12.86
N PHE A 381 -49.81 -54.84 -13.90
CA PHE A 381 -50.62 -54.79 -15.14
C PHE A 381 -50.98 -53.51 -15.93
N SER A 382 -50.86 -53.67 -17.25
CA SER A 382 -51.02 -52.74 -18.39
C SER A 382 -52.46 -52.77 -19.01
N PRO A 383 -52.72 -52.48 -20.32
CA PRO A 383 -52.45 -51.28 -21.15
C PRO A 383 -53.66 -50.84 -22.04
N SER A 384 -53.53 -49.78 -22.85
CA SER A 384 -54.31 -49.65 -24.11
C SER A 384 -53.67 -48.77 -25.21
N LEU A 385 -53.51 -49.38 -26.41
CA LEU A 385 -53.86 -48.92 -27.79
C LEU A 385 -53.21 -47.62 -28.36
N ARG A 386 -52.44 -47.66 -29.49
CA ARG A 386 -52.81 -47.86 -30.93
C ARG A 386 -53.57 -46.65 -31.54
N ASP A 387 -53.37 -46.18 -32.78
CA ASP A 387 -52.57 -46.60 -33.97
C ASP A 387 -52.31 -45.39 -34.94
N ASP A 388 -51.72 -45.65 -36.12
CA ASP A 388 -51.64 -44.85 -37.38
C ASP A 388 -50.60 -43.68 -37.51
N LEU A 389 -49.70 -43.61 -38.51
CA LEU A 389 -49.77 -43.66 -40.00
C LEU A 389 -50.33 -42.34 -40.62
N SER A 390 -49.79 -41.73 -41.69
CA SER A 390 -48.65 -42.04 -42.58
C SER A 390 -48.19 -40.85 -43.47
N ALA A 391 -46.92 -40.90 -43.92
CA ALA A 391 -46.29 -40.39 -45.17
C ALA A 391 -46.83 -39.17 -45.98
N LYS A 392 -45.91 -38.26 -46.38
CA LYS A 392 -45.31 -38.20 -47.75
C LYS A 392 -44.31 -37.05 -48.01
N GLN A 393 -43.21 -37.39 -48.72
CA GLN A 393 -42.54 -36.70 -49.86
C GLN A 393 -42.41 -35.15 -49.90
N SER A 394 -41.38 -34.48 -50.43
CA SER A 394 -40.05 -34.80 -51.01
C SER A 394 -39.67 -33.63 -51.94
N THR A 395 -38.62 -32.83 -51.66
CA THR A 395 -37.80 -32.16 -52.70
C THR A 395 -36.43 -31.70 -52.17
N THR A 396 -35.38 -32.04 -52.92
CA THR A 396 -33.96 -31.60 -52.90
C THR A 396 -33.45 -31.72 -54.36
N PRO A 397 -32.21 -31.33 -54.76
CA PRO A 397 -30.98 -30.92 -54.04
C PRO A 397 -30.49 -29.51 -54.48
N SER A 398 -29.27 -28.98 -54.31
CA SER A 398 -27.91 -29.44 -53.87
C SER A 398 -27.12 -28.23 -53.29
N ASN A 399 -25.85 -28.22 -52.86
CA ASN A 399 -24.65 -29.09 -52.89
C ASN A 399 -23.94 -29.01 -51.49
N HIS A 400 -23.12 -29.96 -51.03
CA HIS A 400 -21.67 -30.19 -51.28
C HIS A 400 -20.75 -28.94 -51.15
N ILE A 401 -19.59 -28.99 -50.46
CA ILE A 401 -18.60 -30.08 -50.34
C ILE A 401 -18.11 -30.29 -48.89
N LEU A 402 -17.78 -31.54 -48.56
CA LEU A 402 -16.99 -31.98 -47.41
C LEU A 402 -15.93 -32.95 -47.97
N LEU A 403 -14.68 -32.88 -47.51
CA LEU A 403 -13.64 -33.87 -47.83
C LEU A 403 -13.01 -34.38 -46.54
N ASP A 404 -12.99 -35.70 -46.42
CA ASP A 404 -12.33 -36.49 -45.39
C ASP A 404 -11.11 -37.20 -46.01
N SER A 405 -10.09 -37.46 -45.21
CA SER A 405 -9.10 -38.50 -45.50
C SER A 405 -8.41 -38.93 -44.21
N SER A 406 -8.39 -40.24 -43.98
CA SER A 406 -7.99 -40.89 -42.73
C SER A 406 -6.85 -41.90 -42.93
N ALA A 407 -6.28 -42.37 -41.81
CA ALA A 407 -5.20 -43.39 -41.69
C ALA A 407 -3.78 -42.92 -42.10
N GLN A 408 -2.71 -43.25 -41.36
CA GLN A 408 -2.39 -44.58 -40.83
C GLN A 408 -1.81 -44.61 -39.40
N VAL A 409 -1.89 -45.80 -38.81
CA VAL A 409 -1.15 -46.24 -37.62
C VAL A 409 -0.06 -47.19 -38.10
N GLU A 410 1.18 -47.02 -37.62
CA GLU A 410 2.19 -48.08 -37.72
C GLU A 410 3.06 -48.11 -36.46
N SER A 411 3.24 -49.30 -35.91
CA SER A 411 4.02 -49.61 -34.72
C SER A 411 5.26 -50.40 -35.12
N MET A 412 6.45 -50.00 -34.68
CA MET A 412 7.64 -50.84 -34.75
C MET A 412 8.43 -50.77 -33.44
N ASP A 413 9.00 -51.91 -33.05
CA ASP A 413 9.49 -52.17 -31.70
C ASP A 413 10.93 -52.74 -31.74
N SER A 414 11.72 -52.29 -30.76
CA SER A 414 12.95 -52.88 -30.24
C SER A 414 14.29 -52.82 -31.05
N LYS A 415 15.38 -52.68 -30.25
CA LYS A 415 16.80 -53.05 -30.51
C LYS A 415 17.60 -52.16 -31.48
N ASP A 416 18.79 -51.62 -31.17
CA ASP A 416 19.83 -52.01 -30.20
C ASP A 416 20.73 -50.82 -29.83
N THR A 417 21.04 -50.62 -28.53
CA THR A 417 22.38 -50.13 -28.11
C THR A 417 22.64 -50.39 -26.63
N SER A 418 23.55 -51.32 -26.32
CA SER A 418 24.22 -51.43 -25.03
C SER A 418 25.51 -52.21 -25.19
N ALA A 419 26.66 -51.56 -24.93
CA ALA A 419 27.79 -52.10 -24.17
C ALA A 419 29.01 -51.18 -24.23
N ALA A 420 29.52 -50.84 -23.03
CA ALA A 420 30.91 -50.55 -22.63
C ALA A 420 31.03 -49.25 -21.82
N THR A 421 31.04 -49.30 -20.47
CA THR A 421 32.23 -49.53 -19.60
C THR A 421 33.11 -48.25 -19.48
N ALA A 422 33.57 -47.77 -18.31
CA ALA A 422 33.26 -47.93 -16.87
C ALA A 422 34.09 -46.87 -16.08
N LEU A 423 34.12 -46.97 -14.73
CA LEU A 423 34.91 -46.21 -13.73
C LEU A 423 34.20 -44.93 -13.19
N GLU A 424 33.55 -45.03 -12.02
CA GLU A 424 34.10 -44.84 -10.65
C GLU A 424 34.28 -43.35 -10.30
N SER A 425 33.31 -42.74 -9.60
CA SER A 425 33.19 -42.68 -8.12
C SER A 425 34.34 -41.88 -7.46
N LEU A 426 34.08 -40.63 -7.07
CA LEU A 426 33.57 -40.26 -5.73
C LEU A 426 34.70 -40.08 -4.70
N PHE A 427 35.07 -38.84 -4.42
CA PHE A 427 35.83 -38.46 -3.23
C PHE A 427 35.35 -37.12 -2.65
N MET A 428 34.60 -37.22 -1.56
CA MET A 428 34.54 -36.22 -0.48
C MET A 428 34.70 -36.98 0.83
N SER A 429 35.80 -36.76 1.56
CA SER A 429 35.84 -36.54 3.01
C SER A 429 37.27 -36.73 3.56
N ASP A 430 37.79 -35.65 4.15
CA ASP A 430 38.46 -35.59 5.47
C ASP A 430 39.56 -36.62 5.84
N ASN A 431 40.80 -36.14 5.96
CA ASN A 431 41.41 -35.83 7.27
C ASN A 431 42.83 -35.22 7.14
N ASP A 432 43.20 -34.48 8.20
CA ASP A 432 44.50 -33.83 8.52
C ASP A 432 45.00 -32.65 7.64
#